data_AF-W6MKX1-F1
#
_entry.id   AF-W6MKX1-F1
#
_cell.length_a   1.000
_cell.length_b   1.000
_cell.length_c   1.000
_cell.angle_alpha   90.00
_cell.angle_beta   90.00
_cell.angle_gamma   90.00
#
_symmetry.space_group_name_H-M   'P 1'
#
loop_
_entity.id
_entity.type
_entity.pdbx_description
1 polymer ?
#
loop_
_entity_poly.entity_id
_entity_poly.type
_entity_poly.pdbx_seq_one_letter_code
_entity_poly.pdbx_strand_id
1 'polypeptide(L)'
;MFSRQLLRSTRAANGARFVSTSAITTKASDLASKTVYWSKVTAELAKEVYKKEGFAPPSVAEFQKVYESLYKDALKFALDPKAAVKYAKTIFNSLDKKTSITYGSYLVQILGLFSLGEIVGRRQLVGYPSFGPKEHHH
;
A
#
# COMPACT_ATOMS: atom_id res chain seq x y z
N MET A 1 24.40 -58.38 48.84
CA MET A 1 22.94 -58.57 48.81
C MET A 1 22.34 -57.41 48.02
N PHE A 2 22.02 -57.64 46.75
CA PHE A 2 21.48 -56.63 45.84
C PHE A 2 19.95 -56.56 46.02
N SER A 3 19.42 -55.41 46.44
CA SER A 3 17.96 -55.20 46.50
C SER A 3 17.52 -54.16 45.48
N ARG A 4 16.43 -54.52 44.81
CA ARG A 4 15.94 -54.06 43.51
C ARG A 4 15.48 -52.60 43.53
N GLN A 5 15.90 -51.85 42.51
CA GLN A 5 15.31 -50.57 42.12
C GLN A 5 13.83 -50.78 41.76
N LEU A 6 12.93 -50.15 42.52
CA LEU A 6 11.52 -50.06 42.16
C LEU A 6 11.34 -48.94 41.14
N LEU A 7 11.20 -49.32 39.86
CA LEU A 7 10.65 -48.45 38.81
C LEU A 7 9.21 -48.07 39.19
N ARG A 8 9.04 -46.88 39.77
CA ARG A 8 7.72 -46.22 39.81
C ARG A 8 7.46 -45.60 38.46
N SER A 9 6.63 -46.27 37.67
CA SER A 9 6.05 -45.73 36.45
C SER A 9 5.12 -44.57 36.80
N THR A 10 5.60 -43.33 36.64
CA THR A 10 4.72 -42.17 36.53
C THR A 10 4.10 -42.21 35.14
N ARG A 11 2.91 -42.81 35.05
CA ARG A 11 1.98 -42.68 33.93
C ARG A 11 1.98 -41.22 33.47
N ALA A 12 2.23 -41.01 32.19
CA ALA A 12 1.94 -39.76 31.51
C ALA A 12 0.44 -39.46 31.64
N ALA A 13 0.09 -38.68 32.66
CA ALA A 13 -1.17 -37.99 32.69
C ALA A 13 -1.06 -36.86 31.66
N ASN A 14 -1.67 -37.05 30.50
CA ASN A 14 -2.10 -35.95 29.63
C ASN A 14 -3.12 -35.11 30.42
N GLY A 15 -2.63 -34.33 31.38
CA GLY A 15 -3.39 -33.30 32.05
C GLY A 15 -3.61 -32.20 31.03
N ALA A 16 -4.88 -31.98 30.67
CA ALA A 16 -5.28 -30.77 29.98
C ALA A 16 -4.62 -29.58 30.69
N ARG A 17 -3.68 -28.92 30.02
CA ARG A 17 -3.00 -27.73 30.54
C ARG A 17 -4.08 -26.68 30.71
N PHE A 18 -4.55 -26.47 31.93
CA PHE A 18 -5.38 -25.34 32.26
C PHE A 18 -4.53 -24.10 32.03
N VAL A 19 -4.67 -23.49 30.85
CA VAL A 19 -3.97 -22.26 30.52
C VAL A 19 -4.57 -21.19 31.42
N SER A 20 -3.82 -20.81 32.45
CA SER A 20 -4.22 -19.74 33.35
C SER A 20 -4.57 -18.51 32.52
N THR A 21 -5.77 -17.96 32.71
CA THR A 21 -6.23 -16.73 32.04
C THR A 21 -5.20 -15.61 32.21
N SER A 22 -4.51 -15.56 33.36
CA SER A 22 -3.41 -14.65 33.66
C SER A 22 -2.18 -14.83 32.75
N ALA A 23 -1.91 -16.06 32.28
CA ALA A 23 -0.80 -16.34 31.37
C ALA A 23 -1.12 -15.89 29.93
N ILE A 24 -2.38 -15.99 29.51
CA ILE A 24 -2.84 -15.50 28.20
C ILE A 24 -2.83 -13.97 28.19
N THR A 25 -3.32 -13.31 29.24
CA THR A 25 -3.30 -11.85 29.34
C THR A 25 -1.89 -11.29 29.35
N THR A 26 -0.94 -11.97 30.01
CA THR A 26 0.48 -11.57 30.02
C THR A 26 1.13 -11.73 28.65
N LYS A 27 0.79 -12.80 27.91
CA LYS A 27 1.27 -12.97 26.53
C LYS A 27 0.63 -11.96 25.58
N ALA A 28 -0.66 -11.67 25.75
CA ALA A 28 -1.36 -10.67 24.96
C ALA A 28 -0.80 -9.26 25.20
N SER A 29 -0.46 -8.90 26.45
CA SER A 29 0.15 -7.61 26.75
C SER A 29 1.58 -7.49 26.22
N ASP A 30 2.37 -8.56 26.23
CA ASP A 30 3.69 -8.59 25.59
C ASP A 30 3.59 -8.43 24.06
N LEU A 31 2.65 -9.15 23.42
CA LEU A 31 2.39 -9.00 21.99
C LEU A 31 1.91 -7.60 21.64
N ALA A 32 1.00 -7.02 22.43
CA ALA A 32 0.53 -5.66 22.24
C ALA A 32 1.67 -4.63 22.37
N SER A 33 2.55 -4.80 23.35
CA SER A 33 3.71 -3.93 23.54
C SER A 33 4.67 -4.02 22.35
N LYS A 34 4.88 -5.23 21.82
CA LYS A 34 5.69 -5.46 20.61
C LYS A 34 5.07 -4.85 19.36
N THR A 35 3.77 -5.03 19.13
CA THR A 35 3.10 -4.39 17.97
C THR A 35 3.13 -2.89 18.06
N VAL A 36 2.94 -2.30 19.24
CA VAL A 36 3.07 -0.84 19.42
C VAL A 36 4.49 -0.39 19.07
N TYR A 37 5.52 -1.08 19.55
CA TYR A 37 6.91 -0.77 19.20
C TYR A 37 7.16 -0.84 17.69
N TRP A 38 6.81 -1.95 17.06
CA TRP A 38 7.01 -2.12 15.61
C TRP A 38 6.19 -1.13 14.80
N SER A 39 4.96 -0.79 15.21
CA SER A 39 4.15 0.22 14.52
C SER A 39 4.82 1.60 14.52
N LYS A 40 5.48 1.99 15.62
CA LYS A 40 6.24 3.24 15.70
C LYS A 40 7.45 3.23 14.78
N VAL A 41 8.22 2.13 14.79
CA VAL A 41 9.39 1.99 13.91
C VAL A 41 8.97 2.05 12.44
N THR A 42 7.92 1.31 12.08
CA THR A 42 7.36 1.34 10.71
C THR A 42 6.85 2.73 10.35
N ALA A 43 6.24 3.47 11.29
CA ALA A 43 5.79 4.84 11.04
C ALA A 43 6.96 5.81 10.78
N GLU A 44 8.05 5.74 11.56
CA GLU A 44 9.24 6.56 11.31
C GLU A 44 9.91 6.19 9.98
N LEU A 45 9.99 4.90 9.66
CA LEU A 45 10.51 4.44 8.38
C LEU A 45 9.64 4.95 7.21
N ALA A 46 8.32 4.90 7.36
CA ALA A 46 7.39 5.40 6.36
C ALA A 46 7.54 6.92 6.13
N LYS A 47 7.80 7.71 7.19
CA LYS A 47 8.06 9.16 7.05
C LYS A 47 9.33 9.42 6.25
N GLU A 48 10.37 8.64 6.48
CA GLU A 48 11.65 8.80 5.77
C GLU A 48 11.49 8.47 4.28
N VAL A 49 10.80 7.38 3.97
CA VAL A 49 10.47 7.01 2.59
C VAL A 49 9.59 8.06 1.93
N TYR A 50 8.58 8.60 2.64
CA TYR A 50 7.70 9.65 2.13
C TYR A 50 8.48 10.88 1.65
N LYS A 51 9.50 11.28 2.43
CA LYS A 51 10.36 12.42 2.08
C LYS A 51 11.34 12.09 0.95
N LYS A 52 11.98 10.92 1.00
CA LYS A 52 13.01 10.52 0.02
C LYS A 52 12.44 10.24 -1.37
N GLU A 53 11.28 9.61 -1.44
CA GLU A 53 10.62 9.27 -2.70
C GLU A 53 9.81 10.44 -3.28
N GLY A 54 9.82 11.61 -2.63
CA GLY A 54 9.14 12.79 -3.16
C GLY A 54 7.63 12.67 -3.21
N PHE A 55 7.00 11.96 -2.26
CA PHE A 55 5.53 11.90 -2.14
C PHE A 55 4.92 13.21 -1.63
N ALA A 56 5.76 14.17 -1.22
CA ALA A 56 5.33 15.53 -0.94
C ALA A 56 4.88 16.21 -2.24
N PRO A 57 3.80 17.02 -2.21
CA PRO A 57 3.40 17.79 -3.38
C PRO A 57 4.57 18.69 -3.82
N PRO A 58 4.89 18.73 -5.12
CA PRO A 58 5.99 19.54 -5.61
C PRO A 58 5.69 21.03 -5.44
N SER A 59 6.74 21.85 -5.53
CA SER A 59 6.61 23.29 -5.38
C SER A 59 5.79 23.89 -6.54
N VAL A 60 5.15 25.04 -6.28
CA VAL A 60 4.36 25.75 -7.30
C VAL A 60 5.21 26.10 -8.53
N ALA A 61 6.50 26.41 -8.34
CA ALA A 61 7.43 26.70 -9.43
C ALA A 61 7.69 25.48 -10.32
N GLU A 62 7.78 24.29 -9.75
CA GLU A 62 7.93 23.05 -10.52
C GLU A 62 6.67 22.73 -11.33
N PHE A 63 5.49 22.94 -10.74
CA PHE A 63 4.22 22.82 -11.46
C PHE A 63 4.15 23.78 -12.65
N GLN A 64 4.51 25.05 -12.45
CA GLN A 64 4.56 26.04 -13.53
C GLN A 64 5.51 25.61 -14.64
N LYS A 65 6.71 25.13 -14.29
CA LYS A 65 7.69 24.65 -15.26
C LYS A 65 7.16 23.50 -16.11
N VAL A 66 6.51 22.50 -15.49
CA VAL A 66 5.90 21.38 -16.22
C VAL A 66 4.77 21.87 -17.12
N TYR A 67 3.88 22.72 -16.62
CA TYR A 67 2.77 23.27 -17.41
C TYR A 67 3.25 24.09 -18.61
N GLU A 68 4.23 24.97 -18.40
CA GLU A 68 4.83 25.75 -19.48
C GLU A 68 5.49 24.87 -20.53
N SER A 69 6.18 23.80 -20.12
CA SER A 69 6.81 22.86 -21.05
C SER A 69 5.77 22.14 -21.89
N LEU A 70 4.71 21.61 -21.26
CA LEU A 70 3.61 20.96 -21.96
C LEU A 70 2.91 21.91 -22.92
N TYR A 71 2.66 23.15 -22.49
CA TYR A 71 2.00 24.14 -23.32
C TYR A 71 2.83 24.50 -24.56
N LYS A 72 4.14 24.72 -24.37
CA LYS A 72 5.07 25.00 -25.48
C LYS A 72 5.15 23.83 -26.45
N ASP A 73 5.18 22.60 -25.95
CA ASP A 73 5.24 21.40 -26.80
C ASP A 73 3.92 21.16 -27.54
N ALA A 74 2.78 21.33 -26.87
CA ALA A 74 1.47 21.26 -27.50
C ALA A 74 1.31 22.28 -28.63
N LEU A 75 1.75 23.53 -28.41
CA LEU A 75 1.74 24.56 -29.45
C LEU A 75 2.64 24.18 -30.63
N LYS A 76 3.85 23.67 -30.39
CA LYS A 76 4.74 23.21 -31.46
C LYS A 76 4.12 22.10 -32.30
N PHE A 77 3.45 21.14 -31.66
CA PHE A 77 2.77 20.06 -32.38
C PHE A 77 1.53 20.53 -33.14
N ALA A 78 0.82 21.54 -32.64
CA ALA A 78 -0.31 22.14 -33.32
C ALA A 78 0.11 22.96 -34.55
N LEU A 79 1.23 23.69 -34.46
CA LEU A 79 1.75 24.53 -35.54
C LEU A 79 2.50 23.73 -36.61
N ASP A 80 3.19 22.64 -36.23
CA ASP A 80 3.89 21.77 -37.16
C ASP A 80 3.42 20.31 -37.04
N PRO A 81 2.43 19.91 -37.87
CA PRO A 81 1.93 18.54 -37.87
C PRO A 81 3.00 17.52 -38.33
N LYS A 82 4.02 17.93 -39.09
CA LYS A 82 5.10 17.03 -39.52
C LYS A 82 6.04 16.70 -38.35
N ALA A 83 6.28 17.67 -37.48
CA ALA A 83 7.04 17.45 -36.24
C ALA A 83 6.31 16.48 -35.30
N ALA A 84 4.98 16.60 -35.17
CA ALA A 84 4.16 15.69 -34.37
C ALA A 84 4.22 14.24 -34.88
N VAL A 85 4.06 14.03 -36.19
CA VAL A 85 4.13 12.69 -36.80
C VAL A 85 5.52 12.07 -36.65
N LYS A 86 6.58 12.87 -36.80
CA LYS A 86 7.96 12.41 -36.61
C LYS A 86 8.19 12.01 -35.15
N TYR A 87 7.73 12.80 -34.20
CA TYR A 87 7.83 12.50 -32.77
C TYR A 87 7.09 11.20 -32.41
N ALA A 88 5.84 11.06 -32.87
CA ALA A 88 5.06 9.83 -32.66
C ALA A 88 5.79 8.61 -33.24
N LYS A 89 6.29 8.70 -34.47
CA LYS A 89 7.06 7.61 -35.11
C LYS A 89 8.32 7.26 -34.31
N THR A 90 9.02 8.25 -33.75
CA THR A 90 10.18 8.01 -32.89
C THR A 90 9.78 7.29 -31.60
N ILE A 91 8.68 7.68 -30.96
CA ILE A 91 8.15 7.00 -29.76
C ILE A 91 7.81 5.54 -30.10
N PHE A 92 7.04 5.30 -31.16
CA PHE A 92 6.66 3.95 -31.60
C PHE A 92 7.85 3.06 -31.97
N ASN A 93 8.91 3.63 -32.55
CA ASN A 93 10.12 2.88 -32.88
C ASN A 93 11.06 2.67 -31.69
N SER A 94 10.95 3.48 -30.64
CA SER A 94 11.76 3.37 -29.42
C SER A 94 11.04 2.65 -28.27
N LEU A 95 9.86 2.10 -28.56
CA LEU A 95 9.00 1.37 -27.63
C LEU A 95 9.59 -0.02 -27.34
N ASP A 96 10.57 -0.05 -26.43
CA ASP A 96 11.08 -1.28 -25.84
C ASP A 96 10.12 -1.82 -24.77
N LYS A 97 10.16 -3.14 -24.52
CA LYS A 97 9.28 -3.81 -23.55
C LYS A 97 9.38 -3.19 -22.16
N LYS A 98 10.58 -2.78 -21.76
CA LYS A 98 10.82 -2.11 -20.47
C LYS A 98 10.10 -0.77 -20.40
N THR A 99 10.21 0.04 -21.46
CA THR A 99 9.59 1.35 -21.57
C THR A 99 8.06 1.26 -21.49
N SER A 100 7.46 0.28 -22.19
CA SER A 100 6.01 0.04 -22.13
C SER A 100 5.53 -0.30 -20.73
N ILE A 101 6.26 -1.17 -20.01
CA ILE A 101 5.91 -1.56 -18.65
C ILE A 101 6.00 -0.36 -17.70
N THR A 102 7.02 0.47 -17.83
CA THR A 102 7.16 1.69 -17.02
C THR A 102 6.04 2.69 -17.27
N TYR A 103 5.69 2.97 -18.53
CA TYR A 103 4.56 3.87 -18.82
C TYR A 103 3.22 3.26 -18.37
N GLY A 104 3.05 1.95 -18.53
CA GLY A 104 1.88 1.24 -18.03
C GLY A 104 1.76 1.32 -16.51
N SER A 105 2.86 1.19 -15.78
CA SER A 105 2.86 1.30 -14.31
C SER A 105 2.50 2.71 -13.86
N TYR A 106 3.02 3.75 -14.52
CA TYR A 106 2.62 5.13 -14.25
C TYR A 106 1.14 5.39 -14.52
N LEU A 107 0.59 4.84 -15.60
CA LEU A 107 -0.83 4.97 -15.91
C LEU A 107 -1.69 4.31 -14.82
N VAL A 108 -1.33 3.10 -14.38
CA VAL A 108 -2.01 2.42 -13.26
C VAL A 108 -1.90 3.23 -11.97
N GLN A 109 -0.74 3.83 -11.69
CA GLN A 109 -0.55 4.69 -10.53
C GLN A 109 -1.44 5.94 -10.57
N ILE A 110 -1.53 6.62 -11.71
CA ILE A 110 -2.40 7.79 -11.89
C ILE A 110 -3.87 7.41 -11.67
N LEU A 111 -4.33 6.30 -12.26
CA LEU A 111 -5.69 5.81 -12.06
C LEU A 111 -5.96 5.41 -10.60
N GLY A 112 -4.96 4.81 -9.94
CA GLY A 112 -5.03 4.48 -8.52
C GLY A 112 -5.15 5.73 -7.64
N LEU A 113 -4.33 6.75 -7.89
CA LEU A 113 -4.38 8.03 -7.17
C LEU A 113 -5.68 8.80 -7.41
N PHE A 114 -6.22 8.76 -8.64
CA PHE A 114 -7.52 9.33 -8.96
C PHE A 114 -8.63 8.65 -8.14
N SER A 115 -8.66 7.32 -8.14
CA SER A 115 -9.64 6.54 -7.38
C SER A 115 -9.51 6.77 -5.88
N LEU A 116 -8.28 6.88 -5.36
CA LEU A 116 -8.02 7.24 -3.97
C LEU A 116 -8.56 8.65 -3.64
N GLY A 117 -8.39 9.61 -4.55
CA GLY A 117 -8.96 10.94 -4.44
C GLY A 117 -10.49 10.93 -4.36
N GLU A 118 -11.15 10.11 -5.18
CA GLU A 118 -12.60 9.92 -5.11
C GLU A 118 -13.05 9.30 -3.79
N ILE A 119 -12.34 8.28 -3.29
CA ILE A 119 -12.61 7.64 -1.99
C ILE A 119 -12.50 8.66 -0.85
N VAL A 120 -11.45 9.48 -0.85
CA VAL A 120 -11.23 10.51 0.16
C VAL A 120 -12.28 11.62 0.04
N GLY A 121 -12.58 12.08 -1.17
CA GLY A 121 -13.60 13.10 -1.43
C GLY A 121 -15.00 12.66 -1.02
N ARG A 122 -15.34 11.39 -1.26
CA ARG A 122 -16.62 10.79 -0.84
C ARG A 122 -16.62 10.28 0.61
N ARG A 123 -15.45 10.18 1.25
CA ARG A 123 -15.22 9.60 2.59
C ARG A 123 -15.81 8.19 2.74
N GLN A 124 -15.83 7.42 1.65
CA GLN A 124 -16.49 6.12 1.55
C GLN A 124 -15.59 5.14 0.80
N LEU A 125 -15.32 4.01 1.45
CA LEU A 125 -14.48 2.94 0.89
C LEU A 125 -15.25 2.03 -0.08
N VAL A 126 -16.54 1.80 0.17
CA VAL A 126 -17.37 0.87 -0.62
C VAL A 126 -18.79 1.42 -0.77
N GLY A 127 -19.30 1.39 -2.01
CA GLY A 127 -20.69 1.67 -2.33
C GLY A 127 -21.13 3.12 -2.13
N TYR A 128 -22.40 3.39 -2.40
CA TYR A 128 -23.09 4.58 -1.93
C TYR A 128 -23.82 4.24 -0.63
N PRO A 129 -23.85 5.14 0.36
CA PRO A 129 -24.70 4.97 1.52
C PRO A 129 -26.13 4.87 1.01
N SER A 130 -26.76 3.72 1.26
CA SER A 130 -28.18 3.56 1.00
C SER A 130 -28.93 4.44 2.00
N PHE A 131 -29.30 5.65 1.57
CA PHE A 131 -30.24 6.51 2.26
C PHE A 131 -31.65 6.23 1.71
N GLY A 132 -32.11 4.99 1.86
CA GLY A 132 -33.44 4.55 1.44
C GLY A 132 -33.97 3.47 2.39
N PRO A 133 -35.31 3.30 2.53
CA PRO A 133 -35.89 2.27 3.37
C PRO A 133 -35.28 0.91 3.01
N LYS A 134 -34.71 0.22 4.00
CA LYS A 134 -34.15 -1.12 3.78
C LYS A 134 -35.32 -2.05 3.49
N GLU A 135 -35.46 -2.52 2.26
CA GLU A 135 -36.43 -3.57 1.94
C GLU A 135 -36.01 -4.86 2.66
N HIS A 136 -36.84 -5.26 3.61
CA HIS A 136 -36.71 -6.52 4.32
C HIS A 136 -37.26 -7.63 3.41
N HIS A 137 -36.38 -8.34 2.71
CA HIS A 137 -36.76 -9.57 2.03
C HIS A 137 -36.91 -10.68 3.09
N HIS A 138 -38.14 -11.19 3.21
CA HIS A 138 -38.52 -12.39 3.95
C HIS A 138 -38.03 -13.66 3.26
#